data_AF-A0A6G0WNQ5-F1
#
_entry.id   AF-A0A6G0WNQ5-F1
#
_cell.length_a   1.000
_cell.length_b   1.000
_cell.length_c   1.000
_cell.angle_alpha   90.00
_cell.angle_beta   90.00
_cell.angle_gamma   90.00
#
_symmetry.space_group_name_H-M   'P 1'
#
loop_
_entity.id
_entity.type
_entity.pdbx_description
1 polymer ?
#
loop_
_entity_poly.entity_id
_entity_poly.type
_entity_poly.pdbx_seq_one_letter_code
_entity_poly.pdbx_strand_id
1 'polypeptide(L)'
;MLRGAILAAAAIFGICQASACALDIDAKRLNDNYCDCSDDTDDEPQTGACGVGFFYCTTSQVLISSAFVGDGVCDCCDGSDEPANISCANTCEDDKAKATKRLQHVLDQVQQGLQVKKEYVAYGASQQWRDEIAQGVDQWEDLAEEAEDREDEFTHHFQINKIKPTEEHKNIYRYLHAQVVKAQIQLHSYRQLASSTFGEENEYAALIGQCFDYEVNEKQLKGGTSNTVARTYLMRFCPFANVTQTEPKYGAWRRAQGEAQMGDHYVPLPSDSEEVQEPILLGLWDQWVTLNIDLTPLDVPTIVPFELYKETPLVAIERDPTPRVVQAYSHGDACLNQKRRQVFVQMECAAYNHIVYMEERAVCEYTIGFGTPAACSTVYASHLEVVLGRTAVHDEL
;
A
#
# COMPACT_ATOMS: atom_id res chain seq x y z
N MET A 1 53.11 17.09 9.14
CA MET A 1 52.11 17.51 10.14
C MET A 1 50.68 17.02 9.86
N LEU A 2 50.40 16.30 8.75
CA LEU A 2 49.05 15.75 8.47
C LEU A 2 48.77 14.31 8.99
N ARG A 3 49.77 13.56 9.48
CA ARG A 3 49.55 12.20 10.01
C ARG A 3 48.92 12.16 11.42
N GLY A 4 48.98 13.27 12.16
CA GLY A 4 48.48 13.32 13.55
C GLY A 4 47.00 13.71 13.69
N ALA A 5 46.39 14.30 12.66
CA ALA A 5 45.01 14.81 12.76
C ALA A 5 43.95 13.74 12.44
N ILE A 6 44.28 12.71 11.66
CA ILE A 6 43.33 11.66 11.25
C ILE A 6 43.12 10.63 12.38
N LEU A 7 44.14 10.38 13.20
CA LEU A 7 44.07 9.42 14.32
C LEU A 7 43.26 9.91 15.53
N ALA A 8 42.96 11.21 15.62
CA ALA A 8 42.22 11.76 16.76
C ALA A 8 40.68 11.67 16.59
N ALA A 9 40.17 11.48 15.37
CA ALA A 9 38.72 11.38 15.12
C ALA A 9 38.18 9.95 15.28
N ALA A 10 39.03 8.93 15.17
CA ALA A 10 38.62 7.52 15.22
C ALA A 10 38.36 6.98 16.65
N ALA A 11 38.65 7.75 17.69
CA ALA A 11 38.55 7.28 19.08
C ALA A 11 37.22 7.64 19.79
N ILE A 12 36.28 8.33 19.13
CA ILE A 12 35.04 8.82 19.77
C ILE A 12 33.80 8.01 19.38
N PHE A 13 33.83 7.30 18.24
CA PHE A 13 32.77 6.37 17.86
C PHE A 13 33.35 4.97 17.75
N GLY A 14 32.97 4.08 18.67
CA GLY A 14 33.27 2.65 18.61
C GLY A 14 32.58 2.00 17.42
N ILE A 15 33.11 2.22 16.22
CA ILE A 15 32.74 1.54 15.00
C ILE A 15 33.69 0.35 14.88
N CYS A 16 33.11 -0.84 14.92
CA CYS A 16 33.77 -2.10 14.61
C CYS A 16 34.52 -1.96 13.28
N GLN A 17 35.80 -2.34 13.25
CA GLN A 17 36.59 -2.35 12.02
C GLN A 17 35.94 -3.33 11.02
N ALA A 18 35.31 -2.81 9.97
CA ALA A 18 35.18 -3.58 8.74
C ALA A 18 36.60 -3.71 8.17
N SER A 19 37.16 -4.92 8.16
CA SER A 19 38.33 -5.21 7.34
C SER A 19 37.89 -5.08 5.89
N ALA A 20 38.47 -4.16 5.15
CA ALA A 20 38.31 -4.09 3.71
C ALA A 20 39.34 -5.03 3.09
N CYS A 21 38.92 -6.20 2.62
CA CYS A 21 39.80 -7.18 1.97
C CYS A 21 40.51 -6.58 0.75
N ALA A 22 39.87 -5.65 0.04
CA ALA A 22 40.46 -4.91 -1.06
C ALA A 22 41.72 -4.09 -0.67
N LEU A 23 41.90 -3.77 0.62
CA LEU A 23 43.10 -3.08 1.12
C LEU A 23 44.28 -4.03 1.41
N ASP A 24 44.01 -5.34 1.53
CA ASP A 24 44.99 -6.36 1.92
C ASP A 24 45.48 -7.23 0.75
N ILE A 25 44.82 -7.16 -0.43
CA ILE A 25 45.23 -7.86 -1.65
C ILE A 25 46.21 -7.05 -2.51
N ASP A 26 46.97 -7.74 -3.36
CA ASP A 26 47.88 -7.09 -4.33
C ASP A 26 47.03 -6.28 -5.33
N ALA A 27 47.49 -5.08 -5.71
CA ALA A 27 46.77 -4.23 -6.67
C ALA A 27 46.50 -4.92 -8.04
N LYS A 28 47.24 -5.98 -8.39
CA LYS A 28 47.01 -6.77 -9.61
C LYS A 28 45.85 -7.76 -9.50
N ARG A 29 45.43 -8.05 -8.28
CA ARG A 29 44.35 -8.96 -7.91
C ARG A 29 43.02 -8.21 -7.70
N LEU A 30 43.05 -6.89 -7.86
CA LEU A 30 41.87 -6.04 -7.79
C LEU A 30 41.37 -5.77 -9.21
N ASN A 31 40.10 -6.11 -9.46
CA ASN A 31 39.45 -6.01 -10.77
C ASN A 31 40.11 -6.92 -11.83
N ASP A 32 40.59 -8.10 -11.42
CA ASP A 32 41.24 -9.09 -12.29
C ASP A 32 40.28 -10.18 -12.79
N ASN A 33 38.98 -10.02 -12.48
CA ASN A 33 37.89 -10.93 -12.81
C ASN A 33 38.00 -12.29 -12.09
N TYR A 34 38.58 -12.29 -10.88
CA TYR A 34 38.61 -13.43 -9.98
C TYR A 34 38.32 -12.97 -8.55
N CYS A 35 37.42 -13.67 -7.85
CA CYS A 35 37.09 -13.31 -6.47
C CYS A 35 38.13 -13.92 -5.51
N ASP A 36 38.93 -13.06 -4.90
CA ASP A 36 40.06 -13.39 -4.03
C ASP A 36 39.74 -13.32 -2.54
N CYS A 37 38.66 -12.62 -2.19
CA CYS A 37 38.22 -12.43 -0.82
C CYS A 37 37.18 -13.49 -0.40
N SER A 38 37.27 -13.94 0.86
CA SER A 38 36.35 -14.94 1.43
C SER A 38 35.10 -14.33 2.08
N ASP A 39 35.06 -13.00 2.20
CA ASP A 39 34.00 -12.18 2.76
C ASP A 39 33.47 -11.14 1.74
N ASP A 40 33.08 -11.63 0.56
CA ASP A 40 31.85 -11.32 -0.18
C ASP A 40 31.31 -9.86 -0.30
N THR A 41 32.12 -8.79 -0.26
CA THR A 41 31.55 -7.44 -0.52
C THR A 41 32.42 -6.36 -1.16
N ASP A 42 33.74 -6.36 -1.01
CA ASP A 42 34.59 -5.22 -1.42
C ASP A 42 35.66 -5.54 -2.47
N ASP A 43 35.79 -6.80 -2.84
CA ASP A 43 36.65 -7.28 -3.92
C ASP A 43 35.94 -7.16 -5.29
N GLU A 44 36.73 -6.97 -6.35
CA GLU A 44 36.21 -6.83 -7.73
C GLU A 44 35.14 -5.72 -7.94
N PRO A 45 35.30 -4.48 -7.43
CA PRO A 45 34.30 -3.41 -7.57
C PRO A 45 34.04 -2.96 -9.03
N GLN A 46 34.87 -3.39 -9.98
CA GLN A 46 34.73 -3.11 -11.41
C GLN A 46 34.47 -4.36 -12.25
N THR A 47 34.22 -5.54 -11.65
CA THR A 47 33.85 -6.76 -12.38
C THR A 47 32.71 -7.52 -11.68
N GLY A 48 32.10 -8.48 -12.38
CA GLY A 48 31.06 -9.33 -11.81
C GLY A 48 31.57 -10.55 -11.03
N ALA A 49 32.89 -10.71 -10.86
CA ALA A 49 33.50 -11.99 -10.52
C ALA A 49 33.12 -12.55 -9.13
N CYS A 50 32.82 -11.71 -8.15
CA CYS A 50 32.36 -12.17 -6.83
C CYS A 50 30.86 -12.52 -6.80
N GLY A 51 30.02 -11.97 -7.68
CA GLY A 51 28.56 -12.18 -7.68
C GLY A 51 27.81 -11.64 -6.44
N VAL A 52 28.53 -11.21 -5.41
CA VAL A 52 28.06 -10.57 -4.19
C VAL A 52 28.83 -9.27 -4.00
N GLY A 53 28.31 -8.20 -4.59
CA GLY A 53 28.98 -6.90 -4.63
C GLY A 53 28.16 -5.88 -5.42
N PHE A 54 28.69 -4.67 -5.51
CA PHE A 54 28.06 -3.60 -6.27
C PHE A 54 29.04 -2.96 -7.24
N PHE A 55 28.52 -2.57 -8.41
CA PHE A 55 29.27 -1.88 -9.46
C PHE A 55 28.72 -0.47 -9.65
N TYR A 56 29.60 0.50 -9.87
CA TYR A 56 29.22 1.87 -10.20
C TYR A 56 29.34 2.09 -11.71
N CYS A 57 28.21 2.41 -12.35
CA CYS A 57 28.23 2.87 -13.73
C CYS A 57 29.15 4.08 -13.88
N THR A 58 30.00 4.08 -14.91
CA THR A 58 31.09 5.06 -15.06
C THR A 58 30.55 6.49 -15.15
N THR A 59 29.53 6.72 -15.97
CA THR A 59 28.98 8.06 -16.23
C THR A 59 27.90 8.43 -15.22
N SER A 60 26.91 7.57 -15.01
CA SER A 60 25.73 7.88 -14.18
C SER A 60 25.97 7.70 -12.68
N GLN A 61 27.04 6.99 -12.28
CA GLN A 61 27.34 6.61 -10.89
C GLN A 61 26.18 5.83 -10.22
N VAL A 62 25.31 5.23 -11.02
CA VAL A 62 24.24 4.34 -10.56
C VAL A 62 24.88 3.06 -10.03
N LEU A 63 24.41 2.61 -8.87
CA LEU A 63 24.84 1.38 -8.24
C LEU A 63 24.00 0.22 -8.76
N ILE A 64 24.64 -0.77 -9.38
CA ILE A 64 24.01 -2.02 -9.82
C ILE A 64 24.62 -3.21 -9.07
N SER A 65 23.91 -4.34 -9.07
CA SER A 65 24.47 -5.61 -8.54
C SER A 65 25.65 -6.04 -9.40
N SER A 66 26.73 -6.54 -8.80
CA SER A 66 27.84 -7.11 -9.56
C SER A 66 27.42 -8.29 -10.45
N ALA A 67 26.30 -8.96 -10.12
CA ALA A 67 25.71 -10.00 -10.94
C ALA A 67 25.22 -9.54 -12.33
N PHE A 68 25.07 -8.23 -12.54
CA PHE A 68 24.65 -7.61 -13.80
C PHE A 68 25.85 -7.10 -14.63
N VAL A 69 27.08 -7.31 -14.19
CA VAL A 69 28.28 -6.86 -14.91
C VAL A 69 28.76 -7.96 -15.86
N GLY A 70 28.71 -7.71 -17.15
CA GLY A 70 29.14 -8.65 -18.19
C GLY A 70 28.17 -9.81 -18.40
N ASP A 71 26.89 -9.61 -18.09
CA ASP A 71 25.85 -10.65 -18.18
C ASP A 71 25.17 -10.70 -19.56
N GLY A 72 25.52 -9.77 -20.45
CA GLY A 72 24.94 -9.67 -21.78
C GLY A 72 23.85 -8.61 -21.93
N VAL A 73 23.49 -7.91 -20.85
CA VAL A 73 22.43 -6.91 -20.77
C VAL A 73 23.04 -5.56 -20.40
N CYS A 74 22.58 -4.48 -21.05
CA CYS A 74 23.04 -3.14 -20.71
C CYS A 74 22.17 -2.58 -19.57
N ASP A 75 22.64 -2.70 -18.33
CA ASP A 75 22.02 -2.14 -17.13
C ASP A 75 22.51 -0.71 -16.85
N CYS A 76 23.77 -0.41 -17.16
CA CYS A 76 24.23 0.98 -17.16
C CYS A 76 23.80 1.71 -18.43
N CYS A 77 23.31 2.94 -18.27
CA CYS A 77 22.91 3.78 -19.42
C CYS A 77 24.06 4.10 -20.39
N ASP A 78 25.32 4.00 -19.94
CA ASP A 78 26.51 4.20 -20.77
C ASP A 78 27.14 2.88 -21.25
N GLY A 79 26.58 1.74 -20.85
CA GLY A 79 27.11 0.41 -21.18
C GLY A 79 28.43 0.07 -20.51
N SER A 80 28.78 0.77 -19.42
CA SER A 80 30.07 0.57 -18.73
C SER A 80 30.16 -0.73 -17.94
N ASP A 81 29.02 -1.39 -17.73
CA ASP A 81 28.86 -2.72 -17.17
C ASP A 81 29.23 -3.84 -18.15
N GLU A 82 29.14 -3.59 -19.46
CA GLU A 82 29.33 -4.63 -20.46
C GLU A 82 30.70 -4.57 -21.16
N PRO A 83 31.28 -5.73 -21.53
CA PRO A 83 32.52 -5.79 -22.29
C PRO A 83 32.36 -5.18 -23.70
N ALA A 84 33.46 -4.68 -24.26
CA ALA A 84 33.48 -4.00 -25.56
C ALA A 84 33.01 -4.84 -26.77
N ASN A 85 32.77 -6.14 -26.61
CA ASN A 85 32.18 -6.99 -27.65
C ASN A 85 30.64 -6.88 -27.71
N ILE A 86 30.01 -6.28 -26.70
CA ILE A 86 28.58 -6.02 -26.62
C ILE A 86 28.35 -4.54 -26.92
N SER A 87 27.45 -4.26 -27.85
CA SER A 87 27.19 -2.90 -28.33
C SER A 87 26.05 -2.25 -27.54
N CYS A 88 26.39 -1.64 -26.41
CA CYS A 88 25.46 -0.80 -25.64
C CYS A 88 25.42 0.63 -26.22
N ALA A 89 24.23 1.13 -26.51
CA ALA A 89 24.05 2.53 -26.89
C ALA A 89 24.04 3.41 -25.63
N ASN A 90 24.75 4.53 -25.63
CA ASN A 90 24.70 5.46 -24.51
C ASN A 90 23.34 6.21 -24.51
N THR A 91 22.52 5.97 -23.50
CA THR A 91 21.20 6.56 -23.28
C THR A 91 21.16 7.49 -22.07
N CYS A 92 22.30 7.82 -21.45
CA CYS A 92 22.32 8.54 -20.17
C CYS A 92 21.61 9.91 -20.22
N GLU A 93 21.78 10.65 -21.31
CA GLU A 93 21.08 11.94 -21.50
C GLU A 93 19.57 11.77 -21.64
N ASP A 94 19.13 10.77 -22.41
CA ASP A 94 17.71 10.46 -22.58
C ASP A 94 17.07 9.99 -21.27
N ASP A 95 17.79 9.17 -20.50
CA ASP A 95 17.31 8.63 -19.23
C ASP A 95 17.27 9.72 -18.15
N LYS A 96 18.26 10.62 -18.11
CA LYS A 96 18.24 11.83 -17.28
C LYS A 96 17.08 12.74 -17.64
N ALA A 97 16.82 12.96 -18.94
CA ALA A 97 15.71 13.79 -19.40
C ALA A 97 14.35 13.17 -19.03
N LYS A 98 14.19 11.85 -19.19
CA LYS A 98 12.99 11.10 -18.76
C LYS A 98 12.79 11.21 -17.24
N ALA A 99 13.84 10.99 -16.45
CA ALA A 99 13.78 11.07 -14.99
C ALA A 99 13.42 12.49 -14.52
N THR A 100 14.03 13.53 -15.11
CA THR A 100 13.72 14.93 -14.80
C THR A 100 12.27 15.27 -15.13
N LYS A 101 11.77 14.84 -16.30
CA LYS A 101 10.37 15.04 -16.69
C LYS A 101 9.40 14.34 -15.74
N ARG A 102 9.75 13.11 -15.30
CA ARG A 102 8.98 12.35 -14.33
C ARG A 102 8.95 13.04 -12.97
N LEU A 103 10.10 13.44 -12.44
CA LEU A 103 10.21 14.21 -11.19
C LEU A 103 9.41 15.51 -11.23
N GLN A 104 9.47 16.25 -12.35
CA GLN A 104 8.66 17.45 -12.52
C GLN A 104 7.17 17.14 -12.46
N HIS A 105 6.72 16.08 -13.14
CA HIS A 105 5.33 15.66 -13.09
C HIS A 105 4.90 15.27 -11.66
N VAL A 106 5.73 14.55 -10.90
CA VAL A 106 5.45 14.22 -9.50
C VAL A 106 5.37 15.49 -8.65
N LEU A 107 6.32 16.42 -8.81
CA LEU A 107 6.29 17.71 -8.11
C LEU A 107 5.02 18.50 -8.41
N ASP A 108 4.60 18.56 -9.68
CA ASP A 108 3.37 19.23 -10.08
C ASP A 108 2.13 18.59 -9.41
N GLN A 109 2.07 17.26 -9.33
CA GLN A 109 1.02 16.53 -8.61
C GLN A 109 1.01 16.85 -7.11
N VAL A 110 2.18 16.91 -6.48
CA VAL A 110 2.31 17.26 -5.05
C VAL A 110 1.89 18.70 -4.80
N GLN A 111 2.29 19.64 -5.65
CA GLN A 111 1.90 21.05 -5.54
C GLN A 111 0.39 21.24 -5.71
N GLN A 112 -0.22 20.53 -6.66
CA GLN A 112 -1.67 20.49 -6.82
C GLN A 112 -2.37 19.89 -5.58
N GLY A 113 -1.86 18.77 -5.06
CA GLY A 113 -2.36 18.15 -3.83
C GLY A 113 -2.27 19.10 -2.64
N LEU A 114 -1.17 19.83 -2.47
CA LEU A 114 -1.01 20.86 -1.43
C LEU A 114 -2.01 22.01 -1.58
N GLN A 115 -2.34 22.38 -2.82
CA GLN A 115 -3.34 23.42 -3.06
C GLN A 115 -4.74 22.94 -2.64
N VAL A 116 -5.13 21.71 -2.97
CA VAL A 116 -6.41 21.11 -2.55
C VAL A 116 -6.42 20.83 -1.04
N LYS A 117 -5.29 20.46 -0.44
CA LYS A 117 -5.15 20.24 1.00
C LYS A 117 -5.58 21.45 1.82
N LYS A 118 -5.38 22.68 1.32
CA LYS A 118 -5.86 23.90 2.00
C LYS A 118 -7.38 23.90 2.17
N GLU A 119 -8.12 23.38 1.21
CA GLU A 119 -9.58 23.24 1.29
C GLU A 119 -9.97 22.16 2.31
N TYR A 120 -9.22 21.06 2.37
CA TYR A 120 -9.44 20.00 3.35
C TYR A 120 -9.17 20.46 4.78
N VAL A 121 -8.10 21.22 5.00
CA VAL A 121 -7.80 21.86 6.29
C VAL A 121 -8.89 22.86 6.66
N ALA A 122 -9.38 23.67 5.71
CA ALA A 122 -10.49 24.58 5.96
C ALA A 122 -11.79 23.83 6.34
N TYR A 123 -12.09 22.72 5.66
CA TYR A 123 -13.21 21.84 6.01
C TYR A 123 -13.03 21.24 7.41
N GLY A 124 -11.84 20.70 7.71
CA GLY A 124 -11.49 20.16 9.03
C GLY A 124 -11.64 21.20 10.14
N ALA A 125 -11.23 22.44 9.90
CA ALA A 125 -11.32 23.56 10.83
C ALA A 125 -12.75 24.03 11.08
N SER A 126 -13.70 23.78 10.18
CA SER A 126 -15.11 24.19 10.35
C SER A 126 -15.80 23.53 11.56
N GLN A 127 -15.30 22.37 12.00
CA GLN A 127 -15.86 21.52 13.06
C GLN A 127 -17.32 21.05 12.85
N GLN A 128 -18.04 21.51 11.82
CA GLN A 128 -19.42 21.11 11.53
C GLN A 128 -19.58 19.59 11.43
N TRP A 129 -18.62 18.93 10.81
CA TRP A 129 -18.58 17.47 10.68
C TRP A 129 -18.51 16.75 12.04
N ARG A 130 -17.92 17.37 13.08
CA ARG A 130 -17.92 16.78 14.43
C ARG A 130 -19.30 16.83 15.05
N ASP A 131 -20.03 17.92 14.84
CA ASP A 131 -21.40 18.07 15.32
C ASP A 131 -22.32 17.04 14.64
N GLU A 132 -22.13 16.80 13.33
CA GLU A 132 -22.85 15.76 12.59
C GLU A 132 -22.54 14.35 13.11
N ILE A 133 -21.28 14.05 13.43
CA ILE A 133 -20.91 12.76 14.05
C ILE A 133 -21.51 12.64 15.45
N ALA A 134 -21.45 13.69 16.26
CA ALA A 134 -22.01 13.70 17.61
C ALA A 134 -23.53 13.47 17.59
N GLN A 135 -24.25 14.14 16.69
CA GLN A 135 -25.68 13.87 16.45
C GLN A 135 -25.92 12.44 15.99
N GLY A 136 -25.03 11.89 15.16
CA GLY A 136 -25.09 10.49 14.75
C GLY A 136 -24.90 9.53 15.93
N VAL A 137 -23.98 9.82 16.86
CA VAL A 137 -23.82 9.06 18.11
C VAL A 137 -25.13 9.09 18.89
N ASP A 138 -25.66 10.28 19.20
CA ASP A 138 -26.90 10.44 19.96
C ASP A 138 -28.07 9.68 19.30
N GLN A 139 -28.23 9.82 17.98
CA GLN A 139 -29.26 9.12 17.22
C GLN A 139 -29.14 7.60 17.31
N TRP A 140 -27.93 7.05 17.21
CA TRP A 140 -27.73 5.61 17.28
C TRP A 140 -27.79 5.08 18.72
N GLU A 141 -27.53 5.90 19.73
CA GLU A 141 -27.80 5.57 21.14
C GLU A 141 -29.30 5.38 21.36
N ASP A 142 -30.11 6.36 20.96
CA ASP A 142 -31.57 6.29 21.06
C ASP A 142 -32.15 5.06 20.32
N LEU A 143 -31.67 4.80 19.09
CA LEU A 143 -32.12 3.67 18.28
C LEU A 143 -31.68 2.31 18.85
N ALA A 144 -30.51 2.24 19.50
CA ALA A 144 -30.05 1.02 20.15
C ALA A 144 -30.89 0.72 21.39
N GLU A 145 -31.18 1.74 22.21
CA GLU A 145 -32.06 1.61 23.38
C GLU A 145 -33.48 1.19 22.96
N GLU A 146 -34.08 1.84 21.95
CA GLU A 146 -35.41 1.46 21.44
C GLU A 146 -35.44 0.03 20.89
N ALA A 147 -34.35 -0.43 20.25
CA ALA A 147 -34.26 -1.79 19.75
C ALA A 147 -34.20 -2.81 20.89
N GLU A 148 -33.39 -2.55 21.92
CA GLU A 148 -33.24 -3.39 23.11
C GLU A 148 -34.55 -3.48 23.88
N ASP A 149 -35.21 -2.35 24.14
CA ASP A 149 -36.50 -2.29 24.84
C ASP A 149 -37.58 -3.15 24.15
N ARG A 150 -37.62 -3.14 22.81
CA ARG A 150 -38.58 -3.97 22.05
C ARG A 150 -38.25 -5.46 22.13
N GLU A 151 -36.96 -5.84 22.09
CA GLU A 151 -36.55 -7.24 22.29
C GLU A 151 -36.91 -7.72 23.70
N ASP A 152 -36.67 -6.87 24.71
CA ASP A 152 -36.94 -7.16 26.12
C ASP A 152 -38.44 -7.24 26.39
N GLU A 153 -39.27 -6.30 25.92
CA GLU A 153 -40.73 -6.37 26.04
C GLU A 153 -41.27 -7.67 25.42
N PHE A 154 -40.78 -8.03 24.23
CA PHE A 154 -41.17 -9.25 23.54
C PHE A 154 -40.82 -10.49 24.36
N THR A 155 -39.59 -10.61 24.87
CA THR A 155 -39.15 -11.77 25.64
C THR A 155 -39.81 -11.85 27.02
N HIS A 156 -40.02 -10.71 27.68
CA HIS A 156 -40.64 -10.59 28.99
C HIS A 156 -42.08 -11.11 28.99
N HIS A 157 -42.85 -10.85 27.93
CA HIS A 157 -44.20 -11.38 27.75
C HIS A 157 -44.26 -12.91 27.86
N PHE A 158 -43.27 -13.64 27.31
CA PHE A 158 -43.22 -15.11 27.41
C PHE A 158 -42.77 -15.58 28.80
N GLN A 159 -41.86 -14.84 29.45
CA GLN A 159 -41.36 -15.16 30.78
C GLN A 159 -42.45 -15.05 31.85
N ILE A 160 -43.19 -13.92 31.89
CA ILE A 160 -44.28 -13.70 32.87
C ILE A 160 -45.39 -14.72 32.67
N ASN A 161 -45.87 -14.87 31.44
CA ASN A 161 -47.04 -15.70 31.14
C ASN A 161 -46.71 -17.20 31.09
N LYS A 162 -45.42 -17.57 31.19
CA LYS A 162 -44.92 -18.95 31.11
C LYS A 162 -45.39 -19.66 29.82
N ILE A 163 -45.49 -18.90 28.74
CA ILE A 163 -45.92 -19.39 27.43
C ILE A 163 -44.69 -19.91 26.69
N LYS A 164 -44.79 -21.13 26.13
CA LYS A 164 -43.72 -21.68 25.28
C LYS A 164 -43.74 -21.00 23.90
N PRO A 165 -42.63 -20.41 23.42
CA PRO A 165 -42.59 -19.75 22.11
C PRO A 165 -42.84 -20.74 20.95
N THR A 166 -43.56 -20.27 19.93
CA THR A 166 -43.75 -20.97 18.65
C THR A 166 -42.61 -20.65 17.69
N GLU A 167 -42.52 -21.34 16.54
CA GLU A 167 -41.52 -21.00 15.51
C GLU A 167 -41.69 -19.58 14.96
N GLU A 168 -42.92 -19.10 14.82
CA GLU A 168 -43.20 -17.72 14.40
C GLU A 168 -42.64 -16.71 15.42
N HIS A 169 -42.84 -16.95 16.71
CA HIS A 169 -42.27 -16.12 17.77
C HIS A 169 -40.73 -16.14 17.76
N LYS A 170 -40.10 -17.28 17.47
CA LYS A 170 -38.64 -17.37 17.32
C LYS A 170 -38.14 -16.57 16.12
N ASN A 171 -38.88 -16.54 15.02
CA ASN A 171 -38.54 -15.72 13.86
C ASN A 171 -38.65 -14.23 14.16
N ILE A 172 -39.69 -13.82 14.89
CA ILE A 172 -39.83 -12.42 15.38
C ILE A 172 -38.66 -12.06 16.29
N TYR A 173 -38.31 -12.93 17.25
CA TYR A 173 -37.14 -12.72 18.10
C TYR A 173 -35.85 -12.52 17.31
N ARG A 174 -35.57 -13.39 16.32
CA ARG A 174 -34.39 -13.25 15.46
C ARG A 174 -34.37 -11.91 14.70
N TYR A 175 -35.53 -11.46 14.25
CA TYR A 175 -35.66 -10.16 13.58
C TYR A 175 -35.37 -8.99 14.53
N LEU A 176 -35.97 -8.99 15.72
CA LEU A 176 -35.72 -7.97 16.75
C LEU A 176 -34.25 -7.96 17.17
N HIS A 177 -33.69 -9.13 17.45
CA HIS A 177 -32.30 -9.28 17.80
C HIS A 177 -31.35 -8.78 16.69
N ALA A 178 -31.69 -9.02 15.42
CA ALA A 178 -30.93 -8.47 14.29
C ALA A 178 -30.97 -6.93 14.24
N GLN A 179 -32.08 -6.30 14.64
CA GLN A 179 -32.18 -4.84 14.74
C GLN A 179 -31.28 -4.31 15.87
N VAL A 180 -31.28 -4.95 17.04
CA VAL A 180 -30.40 -4.61 18.17
C VAL A 180 -28.94 -4.68 17.75
N VAL A 181 -28.51 -5.82 17.20
CA VAL A 181 -27.12 -6.01 16.75
C VAL A 181 -26.74 -4.96 15.71
N LYS A 182 -27.63 -4.64 14.76
CA LYS A 182 -27.38 -3.60 13.76
C LYS A 182 -27.20 -2.22 14.41
N ALA A 183 -28.09 -1.82 15.31
CA ALA A 183 -28.02 -0.52 15.99
C ALA A 183 -26.74 -0.41 16.83
N GLN A 184 -26.39 -1.46 17.58
CA GLN A 184 -25.15 -1.52 18.37
C GLN A 184 -23.89 -1.41 17.51
N ILE A 185 -23.83 -2.09 16.36
CA ILE A 185 -22.70 -2.00 15.42
C ILE A 185 -22.56 -0.58 14.87
N GLN A 186 -23.69 0.06 14.50
CA GLN A 186 -23.68 1.43 14.01
C GLN A 186 -23.22 2.40 15.10
N LEU A 187 -23.77 2.28 16.30
CA LEU A 187 -23.37 3.09 17.46
C LEU A 187 -21.87 2.95 17.75
N HIS A 188 -21.35 1.72 17.77
CA HIS A 188 -19.93 1.47 17.95
C HIS A 188 -19.09 2.16 16.87
N SER A 189 -19.52 2.07 15.61
CA SER A 189 -18.84 2.72 14.48
C SER A 189 -18.82 4.25 14.62
N TYR A 190 -19.94 4.86 15.01
CA TYR A 190 -20.01 6.32 15.22
C TYR A 190 -19.18 6.77 16.42
N ARG A 191 -19.19 6.02 17.53
CA ARG A 191 -18.33 6.30 18.69
C ARG A 191 -16.84 6.18 18.34
N GLN A 192 -16.47 5.20 17.53
CA GLN A 192 -15.10 5.05 17.04
C GLN A 192 -14.70 6.21 16.14
N LEU A 193 -15.57 6.62 15.23
CA LEU A 193 -15.36 7.79 14.38
C LEU A 193 -15.22 9.08 15.21
N ALA A 194 -16.06 9.27 16.22
CA ALA A 194 -16.04 10.44 17.11
C ALA A 194 -14.74 10.56 17.92
N SER A 195 -14.16 9.42 18.34
CA SER A 195 -12.92 9.38 19.12
C SER A 195 -11.65 9.44 18.25
N SER A 196 -11.79 9.32 16.93
CA SER A 196 -10.67 9.28 16.00
C SER A 196 -10.02 10.64 15.78
N THR A 197 -8.72 10.62 15.47
CA THR A 197 -7.98 11.78 14.96
C THR A 197 -8.04 11.81 13.44
N PHE A 198 -7.94 13.00 12.84
CA PHE A 198 -8.08 13.18 11.38
C PHE A 198 -6.88 13.93 10.79
N GLY A 199 -5.68 13.69 11.34
CA GLY A 199 -4.49 14.51 11.08
C GLY A 199 -4.34 15.64 12.10
N GLU A 200 -3.19 16.32 12.08
CA GLU A 200 -2.89 17.42 13.00
C GLU A 200 -3.82 18.62 12.80
N GLU A 201 -4.21 18.86 11.54
CA GLU A 201 -5.10 19.96 11.15
C GLU A 201 -6.52 19.48 10.82
N ASN A 202 -6.84 18.22 11.15
CA ASN A 202 -8.06 17.52 10.74
C ASN A 202 -8.25 17.42 9.20
N GLU A 203 -7.16 17.44 8.42
CA GLU A 203 -7.23 17.42 6.96
C GLU A 203 -7.87 16.15 6.39
N TYR A 204 -7.81 15.03 7.11
CA TYR A 204 -8.44 13.77 6.67
C TYR A 204 -9.96 13.75 6.93
N ALA A 205 -10.51 14.69 7.70
CA ALA A 205 -11.94 14.75 7.97
C ALA A 205 -12.76 14.99 6.68
N ALA A 206 -12.14 15.60 5.67
CA ALA A 206 -12.74 15.78 4.35
C ALA A 206 -13.12 14.46 3.66
N LEU A 207 -12.52 13.33 4.07
CA LEU A 207 -12.79 12.01 3.50
C LEU A 207 -14.00 11.30 4.11
N ILE A 208 -14.54 11.80 5.22
CA ILE A 208 -15.66 11.18 5.93
C ILE A 208 -16.89 11.14 5.01
N GLY A 209 -17.54 9.98 4.93
CA GLY A 209 -18.73 9.77 4.11
C GLY A 209 -18.47 9.60 2.62
N GLN A 210 -17.22 9.68 2.17
CA GLN A 210 -16.84 9.36 0.79
C GLN A 210 -16.52 7.86 0.65
N CYS A 211 -16.74 7.31 -0.54
CA CYS A 211 -16.40 5.92 -0.87
C CYS A 211 -15.78 5.84 -2.26
N PHE A 212 -14.78 4.98 -2.40
CA PHE A 212 -13.98 4.83 -3.61
C PHE A 212 -13.99 3.38 -4.06
N ASP A 213 -14.32 3.19 -5.33
CA ASP A 213 -14.42 1.87 -5.96
C ASP A 213 -13.16 1.60 -6.78
N TYR A 214 -12.69 0.35 -6.75
CA TYR A 214 -11.53 -0.12 -7.50
C TYR A 214 -11.79 -1.53 -8.05
N GLU A 215 -11.72 -1.66 -9.37
CA GLU A 215 -11.86 -2.95 -10.06
C GLU A 215 -10.48 -3.60 -10.17
N VAL A 216 -10.31 -4.78 -9.57
CA VAL A 216 -9.03 -5.50 -9.57
C VAL A 216 -9.24 -6.95 -9.99
N ASN A 217 -8.36 -7.47 -10.84
CA ASN A 217 -8.42 -8.87 -11.21
C ASN A 217 -7.73 -9.75 -10.15
N GLU A 218 -8.09 -11.03 -10.09
CA GLU A 218 -7.55 -11.96 -9.10
C GLU A 218 -6.03 -12.14 -9.19
N LYS A 219 -5.47 -12.06 -10.40
CA LYS A 219 -4.03 -12.20 -10.63
C LYS A 219 -3.25 -11.01 -10.07
N GLN A 220 -3.77 -9.81 -10.24
CA GLN A 220 -3.24 -8.54 -9.73
C GLN A 220 -3.33 -8.52 -8.21
N LEU A 221 -4.50 -8.89 -7.66
CA LEU A 221 -4.73 -8.86 -6.22
C LEU A 221 -3.86 -9.86 -5.47
N LYS A 222 -3.74 -11.10 -5.95
CA LYS A 222 -3.10 -12.21 -5.22
C LYS A 222 -1.71 -12.58 -5.74
N GLY A 223 -1.21 -11.89 -6.77
CA GLY A 223 0.02 -12.25 -7.49
C GLY A 223 -0.09 -13.51 -8.36
N GLY A 224 -1.29 -14.09 -8.52
CA GLY A 224 -1.53 -15.29 -9.33
C GLY A 224 -2.92 -15.89 -9.13
N THR A 225 -3.31 -16.83 -9.99
CA THR A 225 -4.54 -17.62 -9.80
C THR A 225 -4.43 -18.97 -10.50
N SER A 226 -5.05 -20.01 -9.92
CA SER A 226 -5.23 -21.31 -10.55
C SER A 226 -6.39 -21.32 -11.55
N ASN A 227 -7.21 -20.26 -11.59
CA ASN A 227 -8.34 -20.17 -12.50
C ASN A 227 -7.88 -19.86 -13.93
N THR A 228 -8.44 -20.56 -14.91
CA THR A 228 -8.20 -20.30 -16.34
C THR A 228 -8.62 -18.87 -16.72
N VAL A 229 -9.79 -18.45 -16.24
CA VAL A 229 -10.28 -17.06 -16.34
C VAL A 229 -10.14 -16.41 -14.96
N ALA A 230 -9.41 -15.31 -14.86
CA ALA A 230 -9.24 -14.61 -13.58
C ALA A 230 -10.56 -13.97 -13.13
N ARG A 231 -10.88 -14.10 -11.83
CA ARG A 231 -12.02 -13.38 -11.25
C ARG A 231 -11.76 -11.88 -11.24
N THR A 232 -12.83 -11.11 -11.28
CA THR A 232 -12.77 -9.65 -11.17
C THR A 232 -13.54 -9.22 -9.94
N TYR A 233 -12.87 -8.49 -9.07
CA TYR A 233 -13.38 -8.01 -7.80
C TYR A 233 -13.65 -6.51 -7.91
N LEU A 234 -14.77 -6.07 -7.36
CA LEU A 234 -15.03 -4.66 -7.10
C LEU A 234 -14.80 -4.41 -5.62
N MET A 235 -13.72 -3.71 -5.33
CA MET A 235 -13.30 -3.31 -4.00
C MET A 235 -13.89 -1.93 -3.71
N ARG A 236 -14.51 -1.77 -2.55
CA ARG A 236 -15.02 -0.47 -2.10
C ARG A 236 -14.37 -0.08 -0.79
N PHE A 237 -13.69 1.04 -0.80
CA PHE A 237 -13.03 1.65 0.35
C PHE A 237 -13.79 2.91 0.77
N CYS A 238 -14.29 2.94 2.00
CA CYS A 238 -14.88 4.12 2.62
C CYS A 238 -14.00 4.54 3.80
N PRO A 239 -13.19 5.61 3.68
CA PRO A 239 -12.36 6.13 4.76
C PRO A 239 -13.12 6.28 6.07
N PHE A 240 -12.53 5.80 7.17
CA PHE A 240 -13.11 5.79 8.52
C PHE A 240 -14.43 5.01 8.69
N ALA A 241 -14.85 4.20 7.72
CA ALA A 241 -16.03 3.36 7.82
C ALA A 241 -15.68 1.87 7.63
N ASN A 242 -15.52 1.42 6.39
CA ASN A 242 -15.23 0.01 6.10
C ASN A 242 -14.56 -0.20 4.74
N VAL A 243 -14.09 -1.43 4.54
CA VAL A 243 -13.61 -1.94 3.25
C VAL A 243 -14.40 -3.19 2.91
N THR A 244 -14.92 -3.24 1.69
CA THR A 244 -15.74 -4.38 1.22
C THR A 244 -15.25 -4.88 -0.14
N GLN A 245 -15.51 -6.15 -0.40
CA GLN A 245 -15.22 -6.82 -1.66
C GLN A 245 -16.51 -7.41 -2.22
N THR A 246 -16.78 -7.14 -3.49
CA THR A 246 -17.93 -7.71 -4.22
C THR A 246 -17.48 -8.33 -5.53
N GLU A 247 -18.33 -9.19 -6.09
CA GLU A 247 -18.10 -9.85 -7.37
C GLU A 247 -19.30 -9.67 -8.30
N PRO A 248 -19.50 -8.46 -8.87
CA PRO A 248 -20.68 -8.16 -9.67
C PRO A 248 -20.79 -9.05 -10.92
N LYS A 249 -19.66 -9.54 -11.44
CA LYS A 249 -19.60 -10.36 -12.66
C LYS A 249 -19.51 -11.87 -12.37
N TYR A 250 -19.83 -12.33 -11.16
CA TYR A 250 -19.60 -13.72 -10.75
C TYR A 250 -20.31 -14.76 -11.62
N GLY A 251 -21.59 -14.56 -11.95
CA GLY A 251 -22.35 -15.48 -12.80
C GLY A 251 -21.78 -15.56 -14.23
N ALA A 252 -21.37 -14.42 -14.80
CA ALA A 252 -20.70 -14.38 -16.11
C ALA A 252 -19.33 -15.08 -16.07
N TRP A 253 -18.56 -14.85 -15.00
CA TRP A 253 -17.29 -15.53 -14.79
C TRP A 253 -17.46 -17.05 -14.65
N ARG A 254 -18.46 -17.53 -13.91
CA ARG A 254 -18.74 -18.97 -13.74
C ARG A 254 -18.99 -19.67 -15.07
N ARG A 255 -19.73 -19.03 -15.98
CA ARG A 255 -19.94 -19.52 -17.35
C ARG A 255 -18.65 -19.56 -18.16
N ALA A 256 -17.93 -18.44 -18.21
CA ALA A 256 -16.67 -18.35 -18.96
C ALA A 256 -15.61 -19.35 -18.45
N GLN A 257 -15.53 -19.56 -17.14
CA GLN A 257 -14.65 -20.55 -16.53
C GLN A 257 -15.03 -21.98 -16.93
N GLY A 258 -16.32 -22.31 -16.89
CA GLY A 258 -16.82 -23.63 -17.29
C GLY A 258 -16.59 -23.94 -18.77
N GLU A 259 -16.85 -22.97 -19.64
CA GLU A 259 -16.55 -23.05 -21.07
C GLU A 259 -15.04 -23.25 -21.31
N ALA A 260 -14.19 -22.50 -20.60
CA ALA A 260 -12.74 -22.60 -20.73
C ALA A 260 -12.17 -23.94 -20.21
N GLN A 261 -12.81 -24.56 -19.22
CA GLN A 261 -12.37 -25.84 -18.64
C GLN A 261 -12.91 -27.07 -19.39
N MET A 262 -14.15 -27.02 -19.87
CA MET A 262 -14.86 -28.19 -20.42
C MET A 262 -15.14 -28.09 -21.92
N GLY A 263 -14.94 -26.92 -22.55
CA GLY A 263 -15.18 -26.70 -23.98
C GLY A 263 -16.59 -27.12 -24.38
N ASP A 264 -16.68 -27.95 -25.42
CA ASP A 264 -17.93 -28.45 -26.00
C ASP A 264 -18.78 -29.30 -25.03
N HIS A 265 -18.22 -29.75 -23.90
CA HIS A 265 -18.94 -30.51 -22.87
C HIS A 265 -19.63 -29.63 -21.82
N TYR A 266 -19.47 -28.31 -21.87
CA TYR A 266 -20.09 -27.40 -20.93
C TYR A 266 -21.60 -27.26 -21.19
N VAL A 267 -22.43 -27.56 -20.19
CA VAL A 267 -23.88 -27.33 -20.22
C VAL A 267 -24.23 -26.27 -19.17
N PRO A 268 -24.63 -25.05 -19.56
CA PRO A 268 -24.99 -24.00 -18.62
C PRO A 268 -26.29 -24.33 -17.86
N LEU A 269 -26.34 -23.95 -16.58
CA LEU A 269 -27.52 -24.18 -15.74
C LEU A 269 -28.66 -23.20 -16.09
N PRO A 270 -29.94 -23.62 -16.04
CA PRO A 270 -31.08 -22.81 -16.53
C PRO A 270 -31.40 -21.54 -15.70
N SER A 271 -30.85 -21.41 -14.49
CA SER A 271 -31.11 -20.28 -13.60
C SER A 271 -29.83 -19.52 -13.24
N ASP A 272 -29.14 -19.00 -14.25
CA ASP A 272 -28.23 -17.87 -14.06
C ASP A 272 -29.07 -16.58 -13.95
N SER A 273 -29.99 -16.52 -12.99
CA SER A 273 -30.40 -15.22 -12.45
C SER A 273 -29.13 -14.54 -11.95
N GLU A 274 -28.96 -13.24 -12.20
CA GLU A 274 -27.84 -12.47 -11.66
C GLU A 274 -27.76 -12.68 -10.14
N GLU A 275 -26.93 -13.63 -9.73
CA GLU A 275 -26.79 -14.03 -8.34
C GLU A 275 -25.97 -12.94 -7.66
N VAL A 276 -26.67 -11.93 -7.15
CA VAL A 276 -26.06 -10.81 -6.43
C VAL A 276 -25.37 -11.39 -5.21
N GLN A 277 -24.04 -11.49 -5.28
CA GLN A 277 -23.24 -11.93 -4.15
C GLN A 277 -23.30 -10.86 -3.07
N GLU A 278 -23.50 -11.30 -1.82
CA GLU A 278 -23.39 -10.40 -0.67
C GLU A 278 -21.95 -9.87 -0.58
N PRO A 279 -21.76 -8.56 -0.28
CA PRO A 279 -20.42 -8.02 -0.08
C PRO A 279 -19.71 -8.73 1.06
N ILE A 280 -18.47 -9.16 0.81
CA ILE A 280 -17.57 -9.65 1.85
C ILE A 280 -17.00 -8.44 2.57
N LEU A 281 -17.16 -8.39 3.90
CA LEU A 281 -16.54 -7.36 4.72
C LEU A 281 -15.06 -7.69 4.91
N LEU A 282 -14.17 -6.83 4.42
CA LEU A 282 -12.72 -7.01 4.62
C LEU A 282 -12.25 -6.39 5.93
N GLY A 283 -12.91 -5.33 6.41
CA GLY A 283 -12.66 -4.75 7.71
C GLY A 283 -13.49 -3.50 7.99
N LEU A 284 -13.66 -3.18 9.27
CA LEU A 284 -14.23 -1.94 9.80
C LEU A 284 -13.10 -1.03 10.27
N TRP A 285 -13.31 0.27 10.20
CA TRP A 285 -12.36 1.26 10.71
C TRP A 285 -12.01 0.97 12.18
N ASP A 286 -10.71 0.90 12.46
CA ASP A 286 -10.18 0.59 13.78
C ASP A 286 -9.33 1.76 14.29
N GLN A 287 -8.14 1.96 13.73
CA GLN A 287 -7.20 2.96 14.24
C GLN A 287 -6.18 3.41 13.20
N TRP A 288 -5.49 4.50 13.52
CA TRP A 288 -4.26 4.88 12.83
C TRP A 288 -3.07 4.05 13.30
N VAL A 289 -2.21 3.69 12.35
CA VAL A 289 -0.93 3.02 12.58
C VAL A 289 0.16 3.84 11.88
N THR A 290 1.25 4.11 12.59
CA THR A 290 2.44 4.77 12.03
C THR A 290 3.47 3.71 11.65
N LEU A 291 3.86 3.65 10.39
CA LEU A 291 5.02 2.88 9.96
C LEU A 291 6.25 3.79 10.04
N ASN A 292 7.13 3.56 11.02
CA ASN A 292 8.40 4.27 11.10
C ASN A 292 9.31 3.83 9.94
N ILE A 293 9.77 4.79 9.15
CA ILE A 293 10.67 4.59 8.00
C ILE A 293 12.05 4.05 8.44
N ASP A 294 12.42 4.23 9.72
CA ASP A 294 13.71 3.81 10.31
C ASP A 294 13.78 2.36 10.81
N LEU A 295 12.79 1.51 10.48
CA LEU A 295 12.97 0.07 10.62
C LEU A 295 13.54 -0.47 9.31
N THR A 296 14.80 -0.91 9.38
CA THR A 296 15.52 -1.64 8.34
C THR A 296 14.59 -2.59 7.57
N PRO A 297 14.36 -2.35 6.26
CA PRO A 297 13.45 -3.11 5.44
C PRO A 297 14.12 -4.41 5.03
N LEU A 298 14.07 -5.43 5.88
CA LEU A 298 14.28 -6.80 5.43
C LEU A 298 12.96 -7.52 5.10
N ASP A 299 11.78 -6.96 5.41
CA ASP A 299 10.51 -7.69 5.19
C ASP A 299 9.27 -6.85 4.80
N VAL A 300 9.42 -5.60 4.38
CA VAL A 300 8.30 -4.89 3.72
C VAL A 300 8.74 -4.42 2.34
N PRO A 301 8.66 -5.28 1.31
CA PRO A 301 8.69 -4.77 -0.04
C PRO A 301 7.48 -3.85 -0.19
N THR A 302 7.73 -2.57 -0.43
CA THR A 302 6.77 -1.72 -1.12
C THR A 302 6.64 -2.31 -2.52
N ILE A 303 5.79 -3.32 -2.67
CA ILE A 303 5.31 -3.75 -3.99
C ILE A 303 4.42 -2.60 -4.44
N VAL A 304 4.95 -1.85 -5.41
CA VAL A 304 4.20 -0.92 -6.23
C VAL A 304 3.29 -1.78 -7.11
N PRO A 305 2.03 -1.36 -7.37
CA PRO A 305 1.01 -2.12 -8.09
C PRO A 305 1.53 -3.01 -9.23
N PHE A 306 0.87 -4.15 -9.38
CA PHE A 306 0.90 -5.02 -10.57
C PHE A 306 0.31 -4.33 -11.84
N GLU A 307 0.57 -3.04 -12.04
CA GLU A 307 0.69 -2.43 -13.38
C GLU A 307 2.16 -2.52 -13.86
N LEU A 308 2.79 -3.66 -13.57
CA LEU A 308 4.21 -4.00 -13.75
C LEU A 308 4.68 -4.10 -15.21
N TYR A 309 3.98 -3.44 -16.15
CA TYR A 309 4.46 -3.21 -17.53
C TYR A 309 4.23 -1.79 -18.04
N LYS A 310 3.80 -0.83 -17.21
CA LYS A 310 3.64 0.58 -17.66
C LYS A 310 4.36 1.63 -16.83
N GLU A 311 4.52 1.45 -15.52
CA GLU A 311 5.15 2.49 -14.69
C GLU A 311 6.20 1.89 -13.77
N THR A 312 7.47 2.22 -14.03
CA THR A 312 8.61 1.86 -13.17
C THR A 312 8.33 2.34 -11.74
N PRO A 313 8.56 1.54 -10.68
CA PRO A 313 8.34 1.95 -9.30
C PRO A 313 9.05 3.27 -8.98
N LEU A 314 8.47 4.09 -8.09
CA LEU A 314 9.12 5.32 -7.61
C LEU A 314 10.52 4.98 -7.09
N VAL A 315 11.52 5.60 -7.71
CA VAL A 315 12.92 5.49 -7.28
C VAL A 315 13.02 6.04 -5.85
N ALA A 316 14.00 5.61 -5.03
CA ALA A 316 14.11 6.05 -3.63
C ALA A 316 14.04 7.58 -3.47
N ILE A 317 14.54 8.30 -4.47
CA ILE A 317 14.60 9.75 -4.57
C ILE A 317 13.22 10.39 -4.87
N GLU A 318 12.29 9.66 -5.47
CA GLU A 318 10.93 10.14 -5.78
C GLU A 318 9.94 9.86 -4.65
N ARG A 319 10.35 9.13 -3.61
CA ARG A 319 9.47 8.77 -2.50
C ARG A 319 9.32 9.93 -1.53
N ASP A 320 8.14 10.05 -0.95
CA ASP A 320 7.89 10.98 0.15
C ASP A 320 8.76 10.59 1.36
N PRO A 321 9.62 11.49 1.86
CA PRO A 321 10.46 11.21 3.02
C PRO A 321 9.69 11.26 4.35
N THR A 322 8.43 11.71 4.36
CA THR A 322 7.62 11.79 5.59
C THR A 322 7.07 10.42 6.01
N PRO A 323 6.95 10.15 7.32
CA PRO A 323 6.39 8.89 7.81
C PRO A 323 5.01 8.59 7.21
N ARG A 324 4.84 7.39 6.67
CA ARG A 324 3.56 6.97 6.11
C ARG A 324 2.55 6.73 7.23
N VAL A 325 1.42 7.42 7.13
CA VAL A 325 0.25 7.16 7.99
C VAL A 325 -0.61 6.08 7.35
N VAL A 326 -1.02 5.11 8.16
CA VAL A 326 -1.78 3.94 7.72
C VAL A 326 -3.08 3.86 8.50
N GLN A 327 -4.19 3.67 7.79
CA GLN A 327 -5.45 3.30 8.40
C GLN A 327 -5.55 1.78 8.53
N ALA A 328 -5.73 1.29 9.75
CA ALA A 328 -6.01 -0.12 9.99
C ALA A 328 -7.52 -0.35 10.01
N TYR A 329 -7.92 -1.41 9.31
CA TYR A 329 -9.29 -1.91 9.27
C TYR A 329 -9.29 -3.37 9.72
N SER A 330 -10.04 -3.68 10.77
CA SER A 330 -10.05 -4.99 11.40
C SER A 330 -11.46 -5.55 11.51
N HIS A 331 -11.65 -6.69 12.17
CA HIS A 331 -12.97 -7.30 12.37
C HIS A 331 -13.73 -7.68 11.08
N GLY A 332 -13.05 -7.81 9.94
CA GLY A 332 -13.65 -8.29 8.70
C GLY A 332 -14.10 -9.75 8.78
N ASP A 333 -14.87 -10.22 7.81
CA ASP A 333 -15.47 -11.55 7.82
C ASP A 333 -14.46 -12.68 8.04
N ALA A 334 -14.95 -13.78 8.62
CA ALA A 334 -14.14 -14.95 8.93
C ALA A 334 -13.49 -15.54 7.66
N CYS A 335 -12.22 -15.85 7.79
CA CYS A 335 -11.38 -16.50 6.79
C CYS A 335 -10.94 -17.89 7.28
N LEU A 336 -10.15 -18.58 6.45
CA LEU A 336 -9.50 -19.85 6.78
C LEU A 336 -8.81 -19.78 8.15
N ASN A 337 -8.90 -20.87 8.92
CA ASN A 337 -8.32 -21.02 10.27
C ASN A 337 -8.80 -20.00 11.30
N GLN A 338 -10.03 -19.49 11.19
CA GLN A 338 -10.62 -18.50 12.10
C GLN A 338 -9.90 -17.14 12.13
N LYS A 339 -8.96 -16.86 11.21
CA LYS A 339 -8.42 -15.51 11.03
C LYS A 339 -9.55 -14.60 10.54
N ARG A 340 -9.67 -13.39 11.08
CA ARG A 340 -10.58 -12.36 10.55
C ARG A 340 -9.84 -11.57 9.48
N ARG A 341 -10.54 -11.16 8.41
CA ARG A 341 -9.94 -10.30 7.39
C ARG A 341 -9.53 -8.95 8.00
N GLN A 342 -8.43 -8.41 7.50
CA GLN A 342 -7.90 -7.11 7.88
C GLN A 342 -7.29 -6.39 6.69
N VAL A 343 -7.36 -5.06 6.70
CA VAL A 343 -6.86 -4.20 5.62
C VAL A 343 -6.01 -3.08 6.21
N PHE A 344 -4.86 -2.83 5.60
CA PHE A 344 -3.99 -1.70 5.91
C PHE A 344 -3.97 -0.74 4.73
N VAL A 345 -4.52 0.46 4.92
CA VAL A 345 -4.60 1.48 3.88
C VAL A 345 -3.50 2.52 4.09
N GLN A 346 -2.53 2.54 3.20
CA GLN A 346 -1.42 3.50 3.20
C GLN A 346 -1.89 4.79 2.53
N MET A 347 -1.84 5.90 3.26
CA MET A 347 -2.21 7.20 2.70
C MET A 347 -0.98 7.79 1.98
N GLU A 348 -1.14 8.08 0.70
CA GLU A 348 -0.09 8.62 -0.16
C GLU A 348 -0.50 9.99 -0.71
N CYS A 349 0.47 10.90 -0.87
CA CYS A 349 0.18 12.22 -1.44
C CYS A 349 -0.26 12.07 -2.91
N ALA A 350 -1.41 12.65 -3.24
CA ALA A 350 -1.90 12.76 -4.62
C ALA A 350 -2.73 14.05 -4.81
N ALA A 351 -2.89 14.49 -6.05
CA ALA A 351 -3.69 15.66 -6.38
C ALA A 351 -5.21 15.45 -6.16
N TYR A 352 -5.67 14.20 -6.13
CA TYR A 352 -7.08 13.84 -5.93
C TYR A 352 -7.23 12.47 -5.26
N ASN A 353 -8.40 12.23 -4.64
CA ASN A 353 -8.70 11.00 -3.93
C ASN A 353 -8.89 9.83 -4.90
N HIS A 354 -8.10 8.77 -4.78
CA HIS A 354 -8.29 7.52 -5.53
C HIS A 354 -7.53 6.36 -4.89
N ILE A 355 -7.99 5.14 -5.16
CA ILE A 355 -7.20 3.94 -4.86
C ILE A 355 -6.12 3.81 -5.94
N VAL A 356 -4.86 3.82 -5.51
CA VAL A 356 -3.68 3.63 -6.38
C VAL A 356 -3.53 2.14 -6.67
N TYR A 357 -3.61 1.31 -5.64
CA TYR A 357 -3.45 -0.14 -5.75
C TYR A 357 -4.11 -0.89 -4.60
N MET A 358 -4.31 -2.19 -4.81
CA MET A 358 -4.76 -3.12 -3.78
C MET A 358 -4.14 -4.50 -3.97
N GLU A 359 -3.63 -5.08 -2.88
CA GLU A 359 -2.91 -6.35 -2.86
C GLU A 359 -3.33 -7.20 -1.66
N GLU A 360 -3.35 -8.52 -1.81
CA GLU A 360 -3.45 -9.50 -0.72
C GLU A 360 -2.06 -10.06 -0.42
N ARG A 361 -1.32 -9.44 0.50
CA ARG A 361 0.09 -9.80 0.80
C ARG A 361 0.22 -11.07 1.62
N ALA A 362 -0.77 -11.37 2.43
CA ALA A 362 -0.91 -12.64 3.11
C ALA A 362 -2.38 -13.04 3.10
N VAL A 363 -2.66 -14.32 3.31
CA VAL A 363 -4.04 -14.83 3.31
C VAL A 363 -4.91 -14.00 4.25
N CYS A 364 -5.94 -13.37 3.68
CA CYS A 364 -6.90 -12.49 4.35
C CYS A 364 -6.30 -11.25 5.01
N GLU A 365 -5.19 -10.76 4.45
CA GLU A 365 -4.53 -9.53 4.83
C GLU A 365 -4.23 -8.70 3.59
N TYR A 366 -4.90 -7.56 3.53
CA TYR A 366 -4.90 -6.71 2.35
C TYR A 366 -4.12 -5.42 2.62
N THR A 367 -3.44 -4.92 1.60
CA THR A 367 -2.81 -3.60 1.60
C THR A 367 -3.42 -2.77 0.48
N ILE A 368 -3.82 -1.54 0.79
CA ILE A 368 -4.34 -0.58 -0.19
C ILE A 368 -3.40 0.62 -0.19
N GLY A 369 -2.98 1.09 -1.37
CA GLY A 369 -2.42 2.43 -1.53
C GLY A 369 -3.53 3.41 -1.88
N PHE A 370 -3.73 4.44 -1.07
CA PHE A 370 -4.77 5.43 -1.29
C PHE A 370 -4.15 6.83 -1.45
N GLY A 371 -4.26 7.36 -2.66
CA GLY A 371 -3.80 8.69 -3.00
C GLY A 371 -4.81 9.73 -2.51
N THR A 372 -4.35 10.74 -1.76
CA THR A 372 -5.20 11.84 -1.31
C THR A 372 -4.42 13.15 -1.11
N PRO A 373 -5.04 14.32 -1.37
CA PRO A 373 -4.46 15.61 -1.01
C PRO A 373 -4.13 15.75 0.47
N ALA A 374 -4.89 15.09 1.36
CA ALA A 374 -4.67 15.16 2.81
C ALA A 374 -3.25 14.70 3.21
N ALA A 375 -2.69 13.72 2.50
CA ALA A 375 -1.37 13.15 2.78
C ALA A 375 -0.21 13.99 2.23
N CYS A 376 -0.48 15.05 1.44
CA CYS A 376 0.57 15.89 0.91
C CYS A 376 1.22 16.79 1.97
N SER A 377 2.53 16.95 1.89
CA SER A 377 3.34 17.75 2.80
C SER A 377 4.27 18.71 2.05
N THR A 378 4.56 19.86 2.66
CA THR A 378 5.55 20.81 2.12
C THR A 378 6.96 20.25 2.16
N VAL A 379 7.24 19.33 3.09
CA VAL A 379 8.50 18.59 3.19
C VAL A 379 8.72 17.75 1.93
N TYR A 380 7.68 17.07 1.43
CA TYR A 380 7.77 16.28 0.21
C TYR A 380 8.01 17.16 -1.03
N ALA A 381 7.27 18.26 -1.17
CA ALA A 381 7.50 19.21 -2.27
C ALA A 381 8.94 19.74 -2.25
N SER A 382 9.43 20.17 -1.09
CA SER A 382 10.80 20.68 -0.93
C SER A 382 11.86 19.63 -1.25
N HIS A 383 11.62 18.37 -0.88
CA HIS A 383 12.48 17.25 -1.23
C HIS A 383 12.61 17.09 -2.74
N LEU A 384 11.50 17.05 -3.47
CA LEU A 384 11.47 16.95 -4.92
C LEU A 384 12.13 18.15 -5.61
N GLU A 385 11.94 19.37 -5.10
CA GLU A 385 12.60 20.58 -5.62
C GLU A 385 14.12 20.51 -5.47
N VAL A 386 14.62 20.02 -4.33
CA VAL A 386 16.08 19.82 -4.09
C VAL A 386 16.63 18.77 -5.04
N VAL A 387 15.92 17.66 -5.23
CA VAL A 387 16.32 16.59 -6.17
C VAL A 387 16.41 17.14 -7.60
N LEU A 388 15.37 17.83 -8.05
CA LEU A 388 15.29 18.40 -9.39
C LEU A 388 16.37 19.48 -9.60
N GLY A 389 16.69 20.26 -8.56
CA GLY A 389 17.80 21.21 -8.59
C GLY A 389 19.17 20.55 -8.74
N ARG A 390 19.39 19.38 -8.13
CA ARG A 390 20.64 18.62 -8.26
C ARG A 390 20.82 18.01 -9.65
N THR A 391 19.75 17.55 -10.29
CA THR A 391 19.84 17.01 -11.66
C THR A 391 20.21 18.10 -12.68
N ALA A 392 19.80 19.36 -12.44
CA ALA A 392 20.15 20.50 -13.28
C ALA A 392 21.61 20.97 -13.12
N VAL A 393 22.20 20.87 -11.92
CA VAL A 393 23.59 21.34 -11.66
C VAL A 393 24.67 20.49 -12.35
N HIS A 394 24.35 19.24 -12.71
CA HIS A 394 25.25 18.39 -13.51
C HIS A 394 25.38 18.80 -14.99
N ASP A 395 24.65 19.83 -15.46
CA ASP A 395 24.74 20.34 -16.84
C ASP A 395 25.82 21.43 -17.05
N GLU A 396 26.54 21.87 -16.01
CA GLU A 396 27.47 23.02 -16.08
C GLU A 396 28.97 22.71 -15.85
N LEU A 397 29.41 21.45 -15.89
CA LEU A 397 30.84 21.09 -15.69
C LEU A 397 31.51 20.42 -16.88
#